data_AF-A0A1S9PKQ9-F1
#
_entry.id   AF-A0A1S9PKQ9-F1
#
_cell.length_a   1.000
_cell.length_b   1.000
_cell.length_c   1.000
_cell.angle_alpha   90.00
_cell.angle_beta   90.00
_cell.angle_gamma   90.00
#
_symmetry.space_group_name_H-M   'P 1'
#
loop_
_entity.id
_entity.type
_entity.pdbx_description
1 polymer ?
#
loop_
_entity_poly.entity_id
_entity_poly.type
_entity_poly.pdbx_seq_one_letter_code
_entity_poly.pdbx_strand_id
1 'polypeptide(L)'
;MDKKNIINKYMQSILKVLDPSDMRILKHIYIIADGKHGDYHLASLIYLRKASENYKIIEGQQEEISDFENLFNEHPKQENYPVDVVDSLVINAVKNAYPKSIVKGDIVVFNSDVEKIQILKNRRIKQVYLNITPNIADLYNDLPKLRSMSFSGLDIPLNIYTDYNPNKISHLRFFAKYKLDDVTAIEDFKEVEFV
;
A
#
# COMPACT_ATOMS: atom_id res chain seq x y z
N MET A 1 -30.34 -41.77 2.96
CA MET A 1 -29.52 -40.68 3.54
C MET A 1 -29.84 -39.41 2.78
N ASP A 2 -30.61 -38.52 3.39
CA ASP A 2 -31.16 -37.31 2.77
C ASP A 2 -30.07 -36.25 2.52
N LYS A 3 -29.92 -35.82 1.27
CA LYS A 3 -28.95 -34.78 0.84
C LYS A 3 -29.32 -33.36 1.30
N LYS A 4 -30.43 -33.18 2.01
CA LYS A 4 -30.96 -31.85 2.39
C LYS A 4 -30.40 -31.26 3.69
N ASN A 5 -29.55 -31.98 4.43
CA ASN A 5 -29.12 -31.57 5.78
C ASN A 5 -27.67 -31.08 5.93
N ILE A 6 -26.92 -30.85 4.84
CA ILE A 6 -25.51 -30.41 4.92
C ILE A 6 -25.35 -28.87 4.88
N ILE A 7 -26.38 -28.13 4.46
CA ILE A 7 -26.24 -26.66 4.24
C ILE A 7 -26.26 -25.85 5.55
N ASN A 8 -26.77 -26.39 6.66
CA ASN A 8 -27.02 -25.61 7.87
C ASN A 8 -25.86 -25.50 8.88
N LYS A 9 -24.62 -25.80 8.48
CA LYS A 9 -23.43 -25.68 9.34
C LYS A 9 -22.67 -24.36 9.17
N TYR A 10 -22.97 -23.59 8.12
CA TYR A 10 -22.23 -22.38 7.78
C TYR A 10 -23.14 -21.15 7.88
N MET A 11 -22.68 -20.12 8.60
CA MET A 11 -23.33 -18.80 8.51
C MET A 11 -23.16 -18.28 7.08
N GLN A 12 -24.27 -18.06 6.39
CA GLN A 12 -24.27 -17.38 5.10
C GLN A 12 -24.07 -15.89 5.36
N SER A 13 -22.93 -15.34 4.93
CA SER A 13 -22.72 -13.90 4.87
C SER A 13 -23.24 -13.37 3.54
N ILE A 14 -24.04 -12.30 3.58
CA ILE A 14 -24.49 -11.60 2.39
C ILE A 14 -23.35 -10.68 1.93
N LEU A 15 -22.85 -10.90 0.70
CA LEU A 15 -21.94 -9.97 0.04
C LEU A 15 -22.73 -8.76 -0.42
N LYS A 16 -22.36 -7.59 0.09
CA LYS A 16 -22.94 -6.29 -0.28
C LYS A 16 -21.88 -5.48 -1.01
N VAL A 17 -22.24 -4.99 -2.19
CA VAL A 17 -21.46 -3.98 -2.91
C VAL A 17 -21.50 -2.69 -2.08
N LEU A 18 -20.35 -2.05 -1.93
CA LEU A 18 -20.21 -0.77 -1.25
C LEU A 18 -20.80 0.36 -2.10
N ASP A 19 -21.16 1.47 -1.45
CA ASP A 19 -21.48 2.69 -2.19
C ASP A 19 -20.23 3.18 -2.97
N PRO A 20 -20.38 3.76 -4.17
CA PRO A 20 -19.24 4.22 -4.97
C PRO A 20 -18.32 5.20 -4.24
N SER A 21 -18.85 5.98 -3.30
CA SER A 21 -18.07 6.90 -2.44
C SER A 21 -17.15 6.18 -1.46
N ASP A 22 -17.39 4.90 -1.18
CA ASP A 22 -16.66 4.08 -0.20
C ASP A 22 -15.73 3.07 -0.88
N MET A 23 -15.84 2.91 -2.19
CA MET A 23 -14.93 2.06 -2.96
C MET A 23 -13.51 2.66 -2.95
N ARG A 24 -12.50 1.80 -2.78
CA ARG A 24 -11.09 2.20 -2.69
C ARG A 24 -10.20 1.23 -3.45
N ILE A 25 -8.99 1.68 -3.75
CA ILE A 25 -7.87 0.83 -4.13
C ILE A 25 -6.98 0.69 -2.90
N LEU A 26 -6.83 -0.55 -2.42
CA LEU A 26 -5.92 -0.90 -1.34
C LEU A 26 -4.52 -1.10 -1.91
N LYS A 27 -3.55 -0.49 -1.24
CA LYS A 27 -2.13 -0.77 -1.44
C LYS A 27 -1.61 -1.50 -0.22
N HIS A 28 -1.19 -2.74 -0.43
CA HIS A 28 -0.65 -3.61 0.61
C HIS A 28 0.82 -3.88 0.35
N ILE A 29 1.69 -3.26 1.15
CA ILE A 29 3.12 -3.48 1.14
C ILE A 29 3.47 -4.56 2.17
N TYR A 30 3.88 -5.73 1.67
CA TYR A 30 4.47 -6.80 2.46
C TYR A 30 5.94 -6.46 2.71
N ILE A 31 6.26 -6.11 3.95
CA ILE A 31 7.62 -5.84 4.39
C ILE A 31 8.31 -7.18 4.63
N ILE A 32 9.28 -7.49 3.77
CA ILE A 32 10.05 -8.74 3.82
C ILE A 32 11.42 -8.43 4.40
N ALA A 33 11.81 -9.18 5.44
CA ALA A 33 13.12 -9.09 6.05
C ALA A 33 13.96 -10.32 5.76
N ASP A 34 15.27 -10.11 5.66
CA ASP A 34 16.23 -11.19 5.54
C ASP A 34 16.37 -11.91 6.89
N GLY A 35 16.07 -13.19 6.91
CA GLY A 35 16.26 -14.06 8.07
C GLY A 35 17.46 -14.98 7.90
N LYS A 36 17.98 -15.51 9.02
CA LYS A 36 19.04 -16.54 9.01
C LYS A 36 18.66 -17.81 8.22
N HIS A 37 17.37 -18.08 8.07
CA HIS A 37 16.83 -19.26 7.39
C HIS A 37 16.07 -18.91 6.10
N GLY A 38 16.34 -17.72 5.55
CA GLY A 38 15.65 -17.19 4.38
C GLY A 38 14.70 -16.05 4.72
N ASP A 39 14.07 -15.54 3.68
CA ASP A 39 13.24 -14.36 3.73
C ASP A 39 11.93 -14.67 4.41
N TYR A 40 11.46 -13.74 5.24
CA TYR A 40 10.20 -13.90 5.94
C TYR A 40 9.41 -12.60 5.92
N HIS A 41 8.09 -12.74 5.93
CA HIS A 41 7.19 -11.62 6.12
C HIS A 41 7.38 -11.07 7.52
N LEU A 42 7.89 -9.85 7.62
CA LEU A 42 8.11 -9.16 8.89
C LEU A 42 6.84 -8.44 9.33
N ALA A 43 6.22 -7.70 8.40
CA ALA A 43 5.05 -6.89 8.68
C ALA A 43 4.34 -6.40 7.41
N SER A 44 3.19 -5.78 7.58
CA SER A 44 2.38 -5.18 6.51
C SER A 44 2.23 -3.69 6.76
N LEU A 45 2.41 -2.90 5.71
CA LEU A 45 1.95 -1.51 5.65
C LEU A 45 0.81 -1.45 4.64
N ILE A 46 -0.31 -0.84 5.02
CA ILE A 46 -1.49 -0.73 4.16
C ILE A 46 -1.97 0.72 4.10
N TYR A 47 -2.46 1.13 2.94
CA TYR A 47 -3.13 2.42 2.77
C TYR A 47 -4.17 2.34 1.66
N LEU A 48 -5.16 3.21 1.73
CA LEU A 48 -6.28 3.27 0.80
C LEU A 48 -6.17 4.52 -0.07
N ARG A 49 -6.49 4.34 -1.35
CA ARG A 49 -6.58 5.41 -2.34
C ARG A 49 -7.99 5.47 -2.89
N LYS A 50 -8.53 6.68 -3.03
CA LYS A 50 -9.82 6.88 -3.70
C LYS A 50 -9.64 6.65 -5.20
N ALA A 51 -10.52 5.87 -5.80
CA ALA A 51 -10.57 5.74 -7.26
C ALA A 51 -10.99 7.08 -7.87
N SER A 52 -10.29 7.52 -8.92
CA SER A 52 -10.60 8.73 -9.67
C SER A 52 -10.24 8.54 -11.14
N GLU A 53 -10.62 9.48 -12.01
CA GLU A 53 -10.23 9.42 -13.43
C GLU A 53 -8.71 9.35 -13.64
N ASN A 54 -7.95 10.01 -12.76
CA ASN A 54 -6.49 10.04 -12.81
C ASN A 54 -5.84 8.92 -11.97
N TYR A 55 -6.63 8.16 -11.22
CA TYR A 55 -6.17 7.08 -10.34
C TYR A 55 -7.13 5.90 -10.43
N LYS A 56 -7.00 5.14 -11.53
CA LYS A 56 -7.85 4.00 -11.86
C LYS A 56 -7.04 2.85 -12.41
N ILE A 57 -7.60 1.64 -12.33
CA ILE A 57 -6.99 0.44 -12.89
C ILE A 57 -6.95 0.58 -14.41
N ILE A 58 -5.79 0.29 -14.98
CA ILE A 58 -5.57 0.33 -16.41
C ILE A 58 -6.17 -0.95 -17.00
N GLU A 59 -6.98 -0.81 -18.03
CA GLU A 59 -7.44 -1.97 -18.80
C GLU A 59 -6.23 -2.58 -19.51
N GLY A 60 -5.74 -3.71 -19.00
CA GLY A 60 -4.76 -4.52 -19.71
C GLY A 60 -5.38 -5.11 -20.98
N GLN A 61 -4.53 -5.51 -21.93
CA GLN A 61 -4.99 -6.34 -23.04
C GLN A 61 -5.64 -7.59 -22.45
N GLN A 62 -6.93 -7.79 -22.73
CA GLN A 62 -7.62 -9.03 -22.41
C GLN A 62 -7.01 -10.12 -23.30
N GLU A 63 -6.03 -10.84 -22.77
CA GLU A 63 -5.67 -12.13 -23.32
C GLU A 63 -6.93 -13.00 -23.25
N GLU A 64 -7.25 -13.75 -24.31
CA GLU A 64 -8.32 -14.76 -24.30
C GLU A 64 -7.90 -15.89 -23.35
N ILE A 65 -8.09 -15.66 -22.06
CA ILE A 65 -7.85 -16.62 -20.98
C ILE A 65 -9.15 -17.37 -20.74
N SER A 66 -9.07 -18.70 -20.57
CA SER A 66 -10.27 -19.50 -20.35
C SER A 66 -10.96 -19.14 -19.03
N ASP A 67 -12.29 -19.30 -18.95
CA ASP A 67 -13.07 -19.03 -17.72
C ASP A 67 -12.52 -19.76 -16.48
N PHE A 68 -11.94 -20.95 -16.67
CA PHE A 68 -11.32 -21.70 -15.58
C PHE A 68 -10.03 -21.04 -15.10
N GLU A 69 -9.16 -20.61 -16.02
CA GLU A 69 -7.93 -19.90 -15.67
C GLU A 69 -8.23 -18.54 -15.03
N ASN A 70 -9.30 -17.86 -15.44
CA ASN A 70 -9.77 -16.62 -14.81
C ASN A 70 -10.14 -16.80 -13.33
N LEU A 71 -10.52 -18.00 -12.88
CA LEU A 71 -10.83 -18.27 -11.47
C LEU A 71 -9.58 -18.39 -10.58
N PHE A 72 -8.42 -18.73 -11.17
CA PHE A 72 -7.17 -18.94 -10.44
C PHE A 72 -6.16 -17.81 -10.63
N ASN A 73 -6.31 -17.03 -11.70
CA ASN A 73 -5.45 -15.88 -11.96
C ASN A 73 -5.87 -14.66 -11.15
N GLU A 74 -4.89 -13.90 -10.65
CA GLU A 74 -5.16 -12.62 -10.00
C GLU A 74 -5.69 -11.62 -11.05
N HIS A 75 -6.99 -11.34 -11.02
CA HIS A 75 -7.63 -10.33 -11.85
C HIS A 75 -8.15 -9.16 -11.00
N PRO A 76 -7.83 -7.90 -11.35
CA PRO A 76 -6.86 -7.47 -12.38
C PRO A 76 -5.42 -7.89 -12.08
N LYS A 77 -4.57 -8.01 -13.12
CA LYS A 77 -3.13 -8.26 -12.93
C LYS A 77 -2.52 -7.13 -12.08
N GLN A 78 -1.55 -7.45 -11.22
CA GLN A 78 -0.93 -6.48 -10.31
C GLN A 78 -0.32 -5.26 -11.03
N GLU A 79 0.20 -5.46 -12.25
CA GLU A 79 0.73 -4.41 -13.12
C GLU A 79 -0.33 -3.40 -13.61
N ASN A 80 -1.62 -3.77 -13.57
CA ASN A 80 -2.71 -2.90 -13.99
C ASN A 80 -3.16 -1.94 -12.89
N TYR A 81 -2.74 -2.15 -11.64
CA TYR A 81 -3.09 -1.24 -10.55
C TYR A 81 -2.35 0.09 -10.68
N PRO A 82 -3.02 1.23 -10.48
CA PRO A 82 -2.41 2.55 -10.67
C PRO A 82 -1.28 2.77 -9.69
N VAL A 83 -0.19 3.40 -10.13
CA VAL A 83 0.92 3.82 -9.29
C VAL A 83 1.28 5.24 -9.69
N ASP A 84 1.11 6.18 -8.77
CA ASP A 84 1.48 7.58 -8.98
C ASP A 84 2.75 7.97 -8.20
N VAL A 85 3.04 9.27 -8.16
CA VAL A 85 4.21 9.81 -7.44
C VAL A 85 4.14 9.47 -5.95
N VAL A 86 2.97 9.63 -5.33
CA VAL A 86 2.77 9.35 -3.90
C VAL A 86 3.04 7.87 -3.60
N ASP A 87 2.46 6.96 -4.39
CA ASP A 87 2.70 5.53 -4.24
C ASP A 87 4.18 5.20 -4.42
N SER A 88 4.81 5.75 -5.45
CA SER A 88 6.21 5.53 -5.75
C SER A 88 7.10 5.97 -4.58
N LEU A 89 6.81 7.10 -3.95
CA LEU A 89 7.55 7.60 -2.79
C LEU A 89 7.42 6.65 -1.58
N VAL A 90 6.21 6.20 -1.26
CA VAL A 90 5.98 5.25 -0.16
C VAL A 90 6.69 3.92 -0.44
N ILE A 91 6.46 3.35 -1.62
CA ILE A 91 7.00 2.05 -2.03
C ILE A 91 8.53 2.07 -2.03
N ASN A 92 9.14 3.09 -2.64
CA ASN A 92 10.59 3.21 -2.70
C ASN A 92 11.19 3.46 -1.32
N ALA A 93 10.54 4.27 -0.47
CA ALA A 93 11.03 4.50 0.89
C ALA A 93 11.05 3.21 1.72
N VAL A 94 10.02 2.35 1.58
CA VAL A 94 10.00 1.03 2.22
C VAL A 94 11.05 0.11 1.61
N LYS A 95 11.16 0.04 0.27
CA LYS A 95 12.15 -0.82 -0.41
C LYS A 95 13.60 -0.42 -0.15
N ASN A 96 13.87 0.87 0.06
CA ASN A 96 15.21 1.32 0.45
C ASN A 96 15.64 0.74 1.80
N ALA A 97 14.70 0.54 2.73
CA ALA A 97 14.96 -0.10 4.02
C ALA A 97 14.84 -1.63 3.97
N TYR A 98 13.93 -2.15 3.15
CA TYR A 98 13.62 -3.57 3.01
C TYR A 98 13.48 -3.95 1.51
N PRO A 99 14.61 -4.19 0.82
CA PRO A 99 14.65 -4.30 -0.66
C PRO A 99 13.76 -5.38 -1.27
N LYS A 100 13.48 -6.45 -0.52
CA LYS A 100 12.66 -7.58 -0.97
C LYS A 100 11.16 -7.39 -0.75
N SER A 101 10.75 -6.21 -0.26
CA SER A 101 9.34 -5.93 0.01
C SER A 101 8.52 -5.94 -1.28
N ILE A 102 7.31 -6.49 -1.18
CA ILE A 102 6.40 -6.68 -2.32
C ILE A 102 5.17 -5.81 -2.11
N VAL A 103 4.62 -5.26 -3.20
CA VAL A 103 3.40 -4.47 -3.18
C VAL A 103 2.33 -5.25 -3.91
N LYS A 104 1.15 -5.35 -3.29
CA LYS A 104 -0.07 -5.83 -3.93
C LYS A 104 -1.13 -4.75 -3.91
N GLY A 105 -1.82 -4.60 -5.04
CA GLY A 105 -3.04 -3.83 -5.16
C GLY A 105 -4.24 -4.76 -5.02
N ASP A 106 -5.27 -4.28 -4.32
CA ASP A 106 -6.59 -4.92 -4.24
C ASP A 106 -7.69 -3.88 -4.42
N ILE A 107 -8.83 -4.28 -4.96
CA ILE A 107 -10.01 -3.42 -5.03
C ILE A 107 -10.90 -3.69 -3.81
N VAL A 108 -11.32 -2.61 -3.13
CA VAL A 108 -12.25 -2.67 -2.01
C VAL A 108 -13.63 -2.30 -2.53
N VAL A 109 -14.46 -3.30 -2.82
CA VAL A 109 -15.81 -3.10 -3.42
C VAL A 109 -16.90 -3.85 -2.68
N PHE A 110 -16.57 -4.86 -1.86
CA PHE A 110 -17.54 -5.56 -1.03
C PHE A 110 -17.30 -5.31 0.45
N ASN A 111 -18.34 -5.47 1.26
CA ASN A 111 -18.22 -5.46 2.73
C ASN A 111 -17.19 -6.49 3.25
N SER A 112 -17.05 -7.64 2.58
CA SER A 112 -16.04 -8.64 2.93
C SER A 112 -14.60 -8.13 2.77
N ASP A 113 -14.36 -7.19 1.86
CA ASP A 113 -13.03 -6.61 1.66
C ASP A 113 -12.69 -5.64 2.80
N VAL A 114 -13.69 -4.89 3.26
CA VAL A 114 -13.58 -4.08 4.48
C VAL A 114 -13.28 -4.96 5.69
N GLU A 115 -13.96 -6.10 5.83
CA GLU A 115 -13.69 -7.06 6.91
C GLU A 115 -12.25 -7.61 6.85
N LYS A 116 -11.73 -7.95 5.66
CA LYS A 116 -10.32 -8.36 5.49
C LYS A 116 -9.36 -7.27 5.99
N ILE A 117 -9.62 -6.00 5.67
CA ILE A 117 -8.81 -4.88 6.17
C ILE A 117 -8.90 -4.79 7.69
N GLN A 118 -10.09 -4.91 8.29
CA GLN A 118 -10.24 -4.90 9.75
C GLN A 118 -9.46 -6.04 10.43
N ILE A 119 -9.44 -7.23 9.83
CA ILE A 119 -8.63 -8.36 10.32
C ILE A 119 -7.14 -8.01 10.30
N LEU A 120 -6.65 -7.36 9.22
CA LEU A 120 -5.27 -6.87 9.16
C LEU A 120 -4.98 -5.83 10.26
N LYS A 121 -5.92 -4.91 10.50
CA LYS A 121 -5.81 -3.86 11.52
C LYS A 121 -5.80 -4.39 12.96
N ASN A 122 -6.42 -5.55 13.20
CA ASN A 122 -6.45 -6.20 14.52
C ASN A 122 -5.11 -6.84 14.93
N ARG A 123 -4.09 -6.79 14.08
CA ARG A 123 -2.74 -7.27 14.40
C ARG A 123 -2.01 -6.30 15.34
N ARG A 124 -0.83 -6.70 15.80
CA ARG A 124 0.00 -5.82 16.63
C ARG A 124 0.53 -4.67 15.77
N ILE A 125 0.51 -3.46 16.33
CA ILE A 125 0.84 -2.23 15.61
C ILE A 125 2.19 -1.67 16.09
N LYS A 126 3.00 -1.21 15.15
CA LYS A 126 4.12 -0.28 15.40
C LYS A 126 3.90 0.98 14.58
N GLN A 127 3.83 2.13 15.25
CA GLN A 127 3.87 3.40 14.54
C GLN A 127 5.30 3.71 14.09
N VAL A 128 5.44 4.10 12.83
CA VAL A 128 6.68 4.59 12.22
C VAL A 128 6.37 5.88 11.47
N TYR A 129 7.39 6.52 10.89
CA TYR A 129 7.21 7.75 10.11
C TYR A 129 7.75 7.62 8.69
N LEU A 130 7.03 8.16 7.71
CA LEU A 130 7.57 8.45 6.39
C LEU A 130 8.01 9.92 6.37
N ASN A 131 9.32 10.13 6.25
CA ASN A 131 9.91 11.45 6.11
C ASN A 131 10.15 11.75 4.64
N ILE A 132 9.53 12.81 4.15
CA ILE A 132 9.57 13.26 2.76
C ILE A 132 10.28 14.62 2.73
N THR A 133 11.36 14.70 1.96
CA THR A 133 12.19 15.90 1.84
C THR A 133 12.53 16.14 0.37
N PRO A 134 12.86 17.35 -0.08
CA PRO A 134 13.25 17.54 -1.46
C PRO A 134 14.60 16.89 -1.74
N ASN A 135 14.78 16.43 -2.98
CA ASN A 135 16.07 16.07 -3.50
C ASN A 135 16.85 17.33 -3.89
N ILE A 136 17.90 17.63 -3.12
CA ILE A 136 18.79 18.77 -3.36
C ILE A 136 20.08 18.41 -4.10
N ALA A 137 20.13 17.22 -4.73
CA ALA A 137 21.33 16.73 -5.40
C ALA A 137 21.91 17.73 -6.41
N ASP A 138 21.04 18.36 -7.21
CA ASP A 138 21.43 19.32 -8.25
C ASP A 138 21.95 20.65 -7.69
N LEU A 139 21.75 20.92 -6.40
CA LEU A 139 22.17 22.15 -5.72
C LEU A 139 23.46 21.99 -4.91
N TYR A 140 24.05 20.79 -4.81
CA TYR A 140 25.26 20.58 -4.02
C TYR A 140 26.46 21.40 -4.50
N ASN A 141 26.51 21.74 -5.80
CA ASN A 141 27.56 22.56 -6.38
C ASN A 141 27.40 24.07 -6.06
N ASP A 142 26.28 24.49 -5.47
CA ASP A 142 25.98 25.88 -5.11
C ASP A 142 25.59 25.99 -3.63
N LEU A 143 26.53 25.59 -2.75
CA LEU A 143 26.38 25.66 -1.30
C LEU A 143 26.00 27.05 -0.76
N PRO A 144 26.51 28.18 -1.30
CA PRO A 144 26.07 29.51 -0.87
C PRO A 144 24.58 29.74 -1.08
N LYS A 145 24.03 29.34 -2.23
CA LYS A 145 22.60 29.47 -2.54
C LYS A 145 21.73 28.62 -1.60
N LEU A 146 22.18 27.42 -1.25
CA LEU A 146 21.49 26.54 -0.30
C LEU A 146 21.31 27.17 1.09
N ARG A 147 22.28 27.95 1.59
CA ARG A 147 22.21 28.56 2.94
C ARG A 147 21.06 29.54 3.12
N SER A 148 20.58 30.14 2.03
CA SER A 148 19.46 31.09 2.03
C SER A 148 18.11 30.44 1.73
N MET A 149 18.08 29.14 1.43
CA MET A 149 16.86 28.44 1.04
C MET A 149 16.21 27.74 2.24
N SER A 150 14.87 27.73 2.24
CA SER A 150 14.07 26.91 3.11
C SER A 150 13.26 25.95 2.26
N PHE A 151 13.12 24.71 2.73
CA PHE A 151 12.39 23.67 2.02
C PHE A 151 11.30 23.10 2.90
N SER A 152 10.16 22.82 2.29
CA SER A 152 9.08 22.09 2.96
C SER A 152 9.46 20.60 3.04
N GLY A 153 9.21 20.02 4.21
CA GLY A 153 9.26 18.58 4.40
C GLY A 153 7.96 18.10 5.02
N LEU A 154 7.68 16.81 4.89
CA LEU A 154 6.50 16.19 5.47
C LEU A 154 6.90 14.95 6.27
N ASP A 155 6.39 14.86 7.50
CA ASP A 155 6.49 13.68 8.35
C ASP A 155 5.10 13.07 8.48
N ILE A 156 4.91 11.90 7.86
CA ILE A 156 3.63 11.19 7.86
C ILE A 156 3.72 10.02 8.85
N PRO A 157 2.85 9.94 9.86
CA PRO A 157 2.76 8.75 10.70
C PRO A 157 2.18 7.58 9.90
N LEU A 158 2.79 6.41 10.02
CA LEU A 158 2.37 5.18 9.38
C LEU A 158 2.19 4.08 10.42
N ASN A 159 1.17 3.25 10.24
CA ASN A 159 1.00 2.05 11.03
C ASN A 159 1.57 0.85 10.29
N ILE A 160 2.44 0.11 10.96
CA ILE A 160 2.92 -1.20 10.51
C ILE A 160 2.23 -2.28 11.35
N TYR A 161 1.61 -3.24 10.65
CA TYR A 161 0.86 -4.36 11.22
C TYR A 161 1.69 -5.64 11.17
N THR A 162 1.90 -6.28 12.32
CA THR A 162 2.73 -7.49 12.41
C THR A 162 2.13 -8.54 13.31
N ASP A 163 2.36 -9.80 12.97
CA ASP A 163 2.04 -10.95 13.83
C ASP A 163 3.16 -11.21 14.87
N TYR A 164 4.33 -10.56 14.70
CA TYR A 164 5.49 -10.72 15.57
C TYR A 164 5.51 -9.70 16.72
N ASN A 165 6.60 -9.66 17.48
CA ASN A 165 6.83 -8.57 18.42
C ASN A 165 7.13 -7.28 17.64
N PRO A 166 6.34 -6.20 17.79
CA PRO A 166 6.54 -4.93 17.11
C PRO A 166 7.94 -4.32 17.30
N ASN A 167 8.62 -4.64 18.40
CA ASN A 167 9.97 -4.16 18.70
C ASN A 167 11.06 -4.81 17.81
N LYS A 168 10.74 -5.84 17.03
CA LYS A 168 11.64 -6.39 16.01
C LYS A 168 11.73 -5.50 14.76
N ILE A 169 10.80 -4.56 14.58
CA ILE A 169 10.86 -3.57 13.51
C ILE A 169 11.85 -2.49 13.94
N SER A 170 13.07 -2.56 13.42
CA SER A 170 14.17 -1.64 13.76
C SER A 170 14.02 -0.27 13.11
N HIS A 171 13.45 -0.21 11.91
CA HIS A 171 13.24 1.03 11.18
C HIS A 171 12.01 1.78 11.74
N LEU A 172 12.27 2.82 12.51
CA LEU A 172 11.22 3.75 13.00
C LEU A 172 10.88 4.84 12.00
N ARG A 173 11.66 4.96 10.91
CA ARG A 173 11.48 5.98 9.89
C ARG A 173 11.88 5.45 8.51
N PHE A 174 11.06 5.72 7.52
CA PHE A 174 11.35 5.56 6.10
C PHE A 174 11.64 6.94 5.48
N PHE A 175 12.48 6.96 4.46
CA PHE A 175 12.92 8.22 3.84
C PHE A 175 12.58 8.22 2.35
N ALA A 176 11.87 9.25 1.93
CA ALA A 176 11.53 9.54 0.55
C ALA A 176 12.09 10.91 0.16
N LYS A 177 12.42 11.03 -1.13
CA LYS A 177 12.85 12.31 -1.71
C LYS A 177 11.99 12.66 -2.90
N TYR A 178 11.42 13.86 -2.91
CA TYR A 178 10.64 14.39 -4.04
C TYR A 178 11.46 15.38 -4.85
N LYS A 179 11.07 15.65 -6.10
CA LYS A 179 11.79 16.57 -6.97
C LYS A 179 11.55 18.02 -6.51
N LEU A 180 12.59 18.86 -6.48
CA LEU A 180 12.49 20.19 -5.84
C LEU A 180 11.42 21.12 -6.45
N ASP A 181 11.15 20.98 -7.75
CA ASP A 181 10.14 21.71 -8.51
C ASP A 181 8.73 21.08 -8.46
N ASP A 182 8.58 19.92 -7.82
CA ASP A 182 7.31 19.18 -7.69
C ASP A 182 6.72 19.37 -6.29
N VAL A 183 6.19 20.57 -6.03
CA VAL A 183 5.58 20.91 -4.73
C VAL A 183 4.22 20.21 -4.55
N THR A 184 3.55 19.87 -5.66
CA THR A 184 2.28 19.13 -5.69
C THR A 184 2.38 17.76 -5.03
N ALA A 185 3.55 17.11 -5.12
CA ALA A 185 3.78 15.83 -4.46
C ALA A 185 3.46 15.85 -2.96
N ILE A 186 3.66 16.97 -2.24
CA ILE A 186 3.33 17.08 -0.81
C ILE A 186 1.81 17.20 -0.59
N GLU A 187 1.10 17.89 -1.48
CA GLU A 187 -0.34 18.09 -1.37
C GLU A 187 -1.09 16.79 -1.62
N ASP A 188 -0.64 15.99 -2.58
CA ASP A 188 -1.25 14.72 -2.94
C ASP A 188 -1.23 13.68 -1.79
N PHE A 189 -0.27 13.77 -0.87
CA PHE A 189 -0.26 12.92 0.33
C PHE A 189 -1.45 13.16 1.27
N LYS A 190 -2.12 14.31 1.19
CA LYS A 190 -3.31 14.59 2.01
C LYS A 190 -4.53 13.77 1.59
N GLU A 191 -4.55 13.31 0.35
CA GLU A 191 -5.64 12.50 -0.21
C GLU A 191 -5.45 10.99 0.06
N VAL A 192 -4.36 10.61 0.75
CA VAL A 192 -4.07 9.22 1.10
C VAL A 192 -4.53 8.89 2.51
N GLU A 193 -5.35 7.85 2.63
CA GLU A 193 -5.77 7.32 3.92
C GLU A 193 -4.81 6.21 4.36
N PHE A 194 -3.86 6.54 5.24
CA PHE A 194 -3.03 5.56 5.92
C PHE A 194 -3.84 4.91 7.04
N VAL A 195 -4.06 3.60 6.91
CA VAL A 195 -5.04 2.87 7.72
C VAL A 195 -4.43 2.27 8.96
#